data_AF-A0AAJ4AFM7-F1
#
_entry.id   AF-A0AAJ4AFM7-F1
#
_cell.length_a   1.000
_cell.length_b   1.000
_cell.length_c   1.000
_cell.angle_alpha   90.00
_cell.angle_beta   90.00
_cell.angle_gamma   90.00
#
_symmetry.space_group_name_H-M   'P 1'
#
loop_
_entity.id
_entity.type
_entity.pdbx_description
1 polymer ?
#
loop_
_entity_poly.entity_id
_entity_poly.type
_entity_poly.pdbx_seq_one_letter_code
_entity_poly.pdbx_strand_id
1 'polypeptide(L)'
;MAIAQYKLKALDEFEKRIDEWGYGDFENRITELRSNTNFQDAKMAIIEGHKAGNWPKTVKRYLLTNYQSFGNVSCEFIDIFNEIIAGMSEDERRNWSLK
;
A
#
# COMPACT_ATOMS: atom_id res chain seq x y z
N MET A 1 10.97 -11.95 -9.56
CA MET A 1 11.92 -11.30 -8.62
C MET A 1 11.53 -11.71 -7.21
N ALA A 2 12.49 -11.98 -6.33
CA ALA A 2 12.21 -12.28 -4.93
C ALA A 2 12.01 -10.99 -4.14
N ILE A 3 10.94 -10.90 -3.35
CA ILE A 3 10.71 -9.77 -2.44
C ILE A 3 11.69 -9.88 -1.27
N ALA A 4 12.32 -8.78 -0.89
CA ALA A 4 13.26 -8.77 0.23
C ALA A 4 12.55 -9.12 1.55
N GLN A 5 13.23 -9.84 2.45
CA GLN A 5 12.62 -10.38 3.67
C GLN A 5 12.00 -9.32 4.59
N TYR A 6 12.61 -8.14 4.72
CA TYR A 6 12.05 -7.05 5.53
C TYR A 6 10.75 -6.48 4.94
N LYS A 7 10.65 -6.40 3.60
CA LYS A 7 9.43 -6.00 2.91
C LYS A 7 8.34 -7.05 3.07
N LEU A 8 8.67 -8.33 2.90
CA LEU A 8 7.74 -9.44 3.15
C LEU A 8 7.18 -9.39 4.57
N LYS A 9 8.04 -9.18 5.57
CA LYS A 9 7.61 -9.06 6.97
C LYS A 9 6.64 -7.90 7.18
N ALA A 10 6.90 -6.72 6.60
CA ALA A 10 5.97 -5.60 6.67
C ALA A 10 4.63 -5.90 5.99
N LEU A 11 4.66 -6.48 4.78
CA LEU A 11 3.47 -6.86 4.03
C LEU A 11 2.62 -7.89 4.80
N ASP A 12 3.24 -8.94 5.33
CA ASP A 12 2.55 -9.97 6.12
C ASP A 12 1.96 -9.43 7.42
N GLU A 13 2.65 -8.49 8.06
CA GLU A 13 2.18 -7.83 9.28
C GLU A 13 0.95 -6.98 8.97
N PHE A 14 1.01 -6.13 7.96
CA PHE A 14 -0.06 -5.18 7.64
C PHE A 14 -1.28 -5.85 7.00
N GLU A 15 -1.11 -6.97 6.31
CA GLU A 15 -2.23 -7.73 5.73
C GLU A 15 -3.13 -8.36 6.81
N LYS A 16 -2.54 -8.63 7.98
CA LYS A 16 -3.24 -9.20 9.14
C LYS A 16 -3.79 -8.13 10.08
N ARG A 17 -3.41 -6.86 9.91
CA ARG A 17 -3.90 -5.74 10.73
C ARG A 17 -5.38 -5.50 10.47
N ILE A 18 -6.11 -5.25 11.56
CA ILE A 18 -7.55 -4.92 11.55
C ILE A 18 -7.81 -3.50 12.06
N ASP A 19 -6.78 -2.86 12.60
CA ASP A 19 -6.82 -1.52 13.15
C ASP A 19 -6.71 -0.44 12.06
N GLU A 20 -6.90 0.80 12.48
CA GLU A 20 -6.80 1.93 11.57
C GLU A 20 -5.34 2.33 11.36
N TRP A 21 -4.81 2.06 10.17
CA TRP A 21 -3.45 2.43 9.76
C TRP A 21 -3.45 3.12 8.39
N GLY A 22 -2.43 3.94 8.15
CA GLY A 22 -2.20 4.65 6.89
C GLY A 22 -0.82 4.42 6.28
N TYR A 23 -0.61 4.93 5.06
CA TYR A 23 0.62 4.74 4.29
C TYR A 23 1.90 5.09 5.09
N GLY A 24 1.85 6.14 5.92
CA GLY A 24 2.97 6.54 6.78
C GLY A 24 3.35 5.51 7.84
N ASP A 25 2.37 4.77 8.39
CA ASP A 25 2.65 3.69 9.34
C ASP A 25 3.43 2.55 8.66
N PHE A 26 3.07 2.24 7.42
CA PHE A 26 3.77 1.23 6.63
C PHE A 26 5.21 1.68 6.28
N GLU A 27 5.39 2.94 5.89
CA GLU A 27 6.71 3.52 5.61
C GLU A 27 7.63 3.53 6.83
N ASN A 28 7.08 3.92 7.99
CA ASN A 28 7.79 3.86 9.26
C ASN A 28 8.17 2.43 9.60
N ARG A 29 7.24 1.47 9.42
CA ARG A 29 7.53 0.07 9.71
C ARG A 29 8.66 -0.50 8.86
N ILE A 30 8.71 -0.17 7.57
CA ILE A 30 9.81 -0.57 6.69
C ILE A 30 11.15 -0.08 7.25
N THR A 31 11.19 1.15 7.74
CA THR A 31 12.38 1.78 8.35
C THR A 31 12.77 1.16 9.69
N GLU A 32 11.80 0.75 10.50
CA GLU A 32 12.06 0.00 11.73
C GLU A 32 12.63 -1.40 11.47
N LEU A 33 12.16 -2.07 10.41
CA LEU A 33 12.61 -3.42 10.06
C LEU A 33 13.99 -3.45 9.42
N ARG A 34 14.41 -2.35 8.80
CA ARG A 34 15.74 -2.21 8.21
C ARG A 34 16.19 -0.75 8.24
N SER A 35 17.30 -0.50 8.93
CA SER A 35 17.93 0.82 8.90
C SER A 35 18.42 1.18 7.49
N ASN A 36 18.47 2.49 7.21
CA ASN A 36 18.84 3.06 5.91
C ASN A 36 17.86 2.78 4.75
N THR A 37 16.61 2.42 5.03
CA THR A 37 15.54 2.46 4.02
C THR A 37 14.92 3.85 3.94
N ASN A 38 14.15 4.09 2.89
CA ASN A 38 13.34 5.30 2.76
C ASN A 38 11.97 4.97 2.15
N PHE A 39 11.17 6.00 1.84
CA PHE A 39 9.84 5.83 1.24
C PHE A 39 9.86 5.04 -0.09
N GLN A 40 10.94 5.06 -0.86
CA GLN A 40 11.06 4.27 -2.10
C GLN A 40 11.06 2.77 -1.80
N ASP A 41 11.64 2.32 -0.68
CA ASP A 41 11.57 0.92 -0.27
C ASP A 41 10.14 0.46 -0.01
N ALA A 42 9.36 1.31 0.67
CA ALA A 42 7.95 1.06 0.92
C ALA A 42 7.16 1.03 -0.40
N LYS A 43 7.40 1.98 -1.31
CA LYS A 43 6.77 1.97 -2.63
C LYS A 43 7.07 0.69 -3.40
N MET A 44 8.34 0.28 -3.43
CA MET A 44 8.74 -0.97 -4.07
C MET A 44 8.05 -2.17 -3.42
N ALA A 45 7.92 -2.22 -2.09
CA ALA A 45 7.21 -3.30 -1.40
C ALA A 45 5.75 -3.39 -1.84
N ILE A 46 5.05 -2.26 -2.01
CA ILE A 46 3.66 -2.22 -2.46
C ILE A 46 3.53 -2.68 -3.92
N ILE A 47 4.43 -2.22 -4.81
CA ILE A 47 4.44 -2.65 -6.22
C ILE A 47 4.73 -4.15 -6.33
N GLU A 48 5.74 -4.63 -5.61
CA GLU A 48 6.10 -6.04 -5.55
C GLU A 48 4.97 -6.89 -4.98
N GLY A 49 4.30 -6.40 -3.92
CA GLY A 49 3.17 -7.06 -3.29
C GLY A 49 1.96 -7.16 -4.21
N HIS A 50 1.65 -6.10 -4.97
CA HIS A 50 0.61 -6.11 -5.99
C HIS A 50 0.89 -7.15 -7.08
N LYS A 51 2.11 -7.12 -7.65
CA LYS A 51 2.53 -8.06 -8.70
C LYS A 51 2.48 -9.52 -8.25
N ALA A 52 2.71 -9.77 -6.96
CA ALA A 52 2.62 -11.12 -6.38
C ALA A 52 1.18 -11.55 -6.08
N GLY A 53 0.23 -10.62 -5.94
CA GLY A 53 -1.19 -10.89 -5.69
C GLY A 53 -1.53 -11.37 -4.26
N ASN A 54 -0.56 -11.40 -3.34
CA ASN A 54 -0.74 -12.03 -2.02
C ASN A 54 -1.19 -11.07 -0.91
N TRP A 55 -1.01 -9.75 -1.08
CA TRP A 55 -1.31 -8.74 -0.05
C TRP A 55 -2.33 -7.68 -0.52
N PRO A 56 -3.52 -8.11 -0.99
CA PRO A 56 -4.48 -7.19 -1.60
C PRO A 56 -5.01 -6.14 -0.62
N LYS A 57 -5.18 -6.46 0.67
CA LYS A 57 -5.68 -5.48 1.66
C LYS A 57 -4.63 -4.41 1.93
N THR A 58 -3.37 -4.83 2.08
CA THR A 58 -2.25 -3.92 2.34
C THR A 58 -2.04 -2.96 1.18
N VAL A 59 -1.99 -3.49 -0.04
CA VAL A 59 -1.83 -2.67 -1.25
C VAL A 59 -2.98 -1.66 -1.39
N LYS A 60 -4.23 -2.13 -1.27
CA LYS A 60 -5.43 -1.27 -1.32
C LYS A 60 -5.36 -0.16 -0.28
N ARG A 61 -5.15 -0.50 0.98
CA ARG A 61 -5.17 0.48 2.07
C ARG A 61 -4.02 1.47 2.02
N TYR A 62 -2.82 1.02 1.64
CA TYR A 62 -1.69 1.91 1.44
C TYR A 62 -2.01 2.97 0.38
N LEU A 63 -2.51 2.56 -0.78
CA LEU A 63 -2.78 3.48 -1.89
C LEU A 63 -3.96 4.42 -1.60
N LEU A 64 -5.02 3.93 -0.96
CA LEU A 64 -6.17 4.75 -0.60
C LEU A 64 -5.83 5.83 0.43
N THR A 65 -5.06 5.48 1.47
CA THR A 65 -4.62 6.45 2.48
C THR A 65 -3.58 7.43 1.95
N ASN A 66 -2.72 6.99 1.02
CA ASN A 66 -1.81 7.87 0.27
C ASN A 66 -2.60 8.89 -0.57
N TYR A 67 -3.58 8.41 -1.36
CA TYR A 67 -4.44 9.27 -2.16
C TYR A 67 -5.23 10.27 -1.32
N GLN A 68 -5.81 9.86 -0.19
CA GLN A 68 -6.52 10.77 0.71
C GLN A 68 -5.62 11.89 1.26
N SER A 69 -4.33 11.62 1.44
CA SER A 69 -3.40 12.60 2.00
C SER A 69 -2.90 13.61 0.96
N PHE A 70 -2.75 13.20 -0.30
CA PHE A 70 -2.14 14.03 -1.35
C PHE A 70 -3.10 14.45 -2.47
N GLY A 71 -4.28 13.84 -2.56
CA GLY A 71 -5.22 14.01 -3.68
C GLY A 71 -4.74 13.37 -5.00
N ASN A 72 -3.62 12.64 -4.97
CA ASN A 72 -3.06 11.90 -6.10
C ASN A 72 -2.22 10.71 -5.59
N VAL A 73 -1.82 9.84 -6.52
CA VAL A 73 -0.79 8.82 -6.29
C VAL A 73 0.40 9.08 -7.22
N SER A 74 1.58 8.59 -6.85
CA SER A 74 2.75 8.66 -7.73
C SER A 74 2.52 7.88 -9.04
N CYS A 75 3.22 8.26 -10.12
CA CYS A 75 3.03 7.66 -11.45
C CYS A 75 3.16 6.14 -11.46
N GLU A 76 4.07 5.58 -10.65
CA GLU A 76 4.30 4.15 -10.51
C GLU A 76 3.11 3.38 -9.91
N PHE A 77 2.16 4.10 -9.30
CA PHE A 77 0.96 3.54 -8.70
C PHE A 77 -0.31 3.78 -9.51
N ILE A 78 -0.28 4.59 -10.57
CA ILE A 78 -1.50 4.98 -11.31
C ILE A 78 -2.26 3.75 -11.80
N ASP A 79 -1.58 2.81 -12.45
CA ASP A 79 -2.22 1.61 -12.99
C ASP A 79 -2.79 0.72 -11.88
N ILE A 80 -2.00 0.50 -10.83
CA ILE A 80 -2.40 -0.30 -9.64
C ILE A 80 -3.62 0.33 -8.96
N PHE A 81 -3.61 1.65 -8.81
CA PHE A 81 -4.69 2.40 -8.17
C PHE A 81 -5.98 2.33 -9.00
N ASN A 82 -5.87 2.47 -10.32
CA ASN A 82 -7.01 2.35 -11.22
C ASN A 82 -7.62 0.94 -11.18
N GLU A 83 -6.80 -0.10 -11.14
CA GLU A 83 -7.26 -1.49 -10.98
C GLU A 83 -8.03 -1.67 -9.67
N ILE A 84 -7.51 -1.13 -8.57
CA ILE A 84 -8.15 -1.21 -7.26
C ILE A 84 -9.48 -0.47 -7.25
N ILE A 85 -9.54 0.75 -7.80
CA ILE A 85 -10.79 1.51 -7.90
C ILE A 85 -11.80 0.76 -8.77
N ALA A 86 -11.37 0.22 -9.91
CA ALA A 86 -12.24 -0.53 -10.82
C ALA A 86 -12.88 -1.74 -10.11
N GLY A 87 -12.17 -2.38 -9.19
CA GLY A 87 -12.69 -3.48 -8.37
C GLY A 87 -13.53 -3.07 -7.15
N MET A 88 -13.60 -1.78 -6.79
CA MET A 88 -14.37 -1.29 -5.64
C MET A 88 -15.84 -1.05 -5.98
N SER A 89 -16.72 -1.33 -5.02
CA SER A 89 -18.12 -0.94 -5.11
C SER A 89 -18.30 0.58 -4.96
N GLU A 90 -19.46 1.10 -5.37
CA GLU A 90 -19.77 2.53 -5.23
C GLU A 90 -19.74 2.99 -3.77
N ASP A 91 -20.26 2.17 -2.84
CA ASP A 91 -20.25 2.47 -1.41
C ASP A 91 -18.81 2.52 -0.86
N GLU A 92 -17.95 1.60 -1.27
CA GLU A 92 -16.54 1.64 -0.90
C GLU A 92 -15.86 2.92 -1.42
N ARG A 93 -16.10 3.30 -2.69
CA ARG A 93 -15.53 4.53 -3.25
C ARG A 93 -15.97 5.77 -2.48
N ARG A 94 -17.26 5.85 -2.12
CA ARG A 94 -17.81 6.94 -1.30
C ARG A 94 -17.17 7.00 0.09
N ASN A 95 -17.01 5.86 0.75
CA ASN A 95 -16.35 5.78 2.06
C ASN A 95 -14.91 6.30 2.02
N TRP A 96 -14.23 6.13 0.89
CA TRP A 96 -12.87 6.63 0.69
C TRP A 96 -12.81 8.05 0.11
N SER A 97 -13.96 8.71 -0.09
CA SER A 97 -14.06 10.04 -0.73
C SER A 97 -13.43 10.09 -2.13
N LEU A 98 -13.46 8.97 -2.85
CA LEU A 98 -13.01 8.87 -4.23
C LEU A 98 -14.13 9.42 -5.13
N LYS A 99 -13.80 10.40 -5.97
CA LYS A 99 -14.73 11.00 -6.93
C LYS A 99 -14.82 10.16 -8.20
#